data_AF-A0A9D8B7D2-F1
#
_entry.id   AF-A0A9D8B7D2-F1
#
_cell.length_a   1.000
_cell.length_b   1.000
_cell.length_c   1.000
_cell.angle_alpha   90.00
_cell.angle_beta   90.00
_cell.angle_gamma   90.00
#
_symmetry.space_group_name_H-M   'P 1'
#
loop_
_entity.id
_entity.type
_entity.pdbx_description
1 polymer ?
#
loop_
_entity_poly.entity_id
_entity_poly.type
_entity_poly.pdbx_seq_one_letter_code
_entity_poly.pdbx_strand_id
1 'polypeptide(L)'
;MTEKDIYQEVLDMVNREDIVGLPNTPAMLKVLRLQFTPEEAELALKIGLTGGTLDQLSAKIGMDKEELRKKLWVMADKGTMWIDPRGENPVYRVLGAAAPGLIETGMFGNIRFPYDVELGKSLHQAVVEWARDKLCKLGFPFAPIWAHPWVLPEDAKPEENIAEFLKGQDYFSVSSCPCRLSHWLNDPGHHCTHMLETCLHSGEAARWFVQ
;
A
#
# COMPACT_ATOMS: atom_id res chain seq x y z
N MET A 1 19.57 7.64 -26.37
CA MET A 1 18.30 7.55 -25.64
C MET A 1 18.68 7.34 -24.19
N THR A 2 18.48 8.33 -23.33
CA THR A 2 18.80 8.21 -21.90
C THR A 2 17.92 7.12 -21.30
N GLU A 3 18.55 6.09 -20.75
CA GLU A 3 17.90 5.00 -20.03
C GLU A 3 16.94 5.61 -19.01
N LYS A 4 15.64 5.33 -19.17
CA LYS A 4 14.62 5.91 -18.31
C LYS A 4 14.77 5.25 -16.93
N ASP A 5 14.72 6.06 -15.87
CA ASP A 5 14.84 5.55 -14.51
C ASP A 5 13.73 4.52 -14.24
N ILE A 6 14.10 3.28 -13.91
CA ILE A 6 13.16 2.17 -13.68
C ILE A 6 12.09 2.50 -12.61
N TYR A 7 12.44 3.30 -11.60
CA TYR A 7 11.49 3.70 -10.56
C TYR A 7 10.48 4.73 -11.09
N GLN A 8 10.86 5.54 -12.09
CA GLN A 8 9.92 6.38 -12.81
C GLN A 8 8.94 5.53 -13.62
N GLU A 9 9.41 4.43 -14.23
CA GLU A 9 8.52 3.51 -14.95
C GLU A 9 7.51 2.83 -14.02
N VAL A 10 7.93 2.41 -12.82
CA VAL A 10 7.00 1.87 -11.80
C VAL A 10 5.95 2.92 -11.42
N LEU A 11 6.38 4.16 -11.18
CA LEU A 11 5.48 5.27 -10.87
C LEU A 11 4.48 5.53 -12.00
N ASP A 12 4.95 5.51 -13.25
CA ASP A 12 4.11 5.71 -14.43
C ASP A 12 3.12 4.55 -14.63
N MET A 13 3.52 3.31 -14.29
CA MET A 13 2.66 2.13 -14.30
C MET A 13 1.53 2.27 -13.27
N VAL A 14 1.85 2.62 -12.02
CA VAL A 14 0.83 2.84 -10.98
C VAL A 14 -0.12 3.97 -11.38
N ASN A 15 0.40 5.10 -11.87
CA ASN A 15 -0.45 6.22 -12.29
C ASN A 15 -1.34 5.93 -13.51
N ARG A 16 -1.01 4.92 -14.31
CA ARG A 16 -1.83 4.48 -15.45
C ARG A 16 -2.92 3.49 -15.02
N GLU A 17 -2.64 2.66 -14.03
CA GLU A 17 -3.50 1.53 -13.63
C GLU A 17 -4.34 1.83 -12.37
N ASP A 18 -3.93 2.81 -11.56
CA ASP A 18 -4.64 3.28 -10.37
C ASP A 18 -5.17 4.70 -10.58
N ILE A 19 -6.49 4.85 -10.47
CA ILE A 19 -7.17 6.14 -10.60
C ILE A 19 -6.73 7.17 -9.54
N VAL A 20 -6.29 6.69 -8.37
CA VAL A 20 -5.80 7.53 -7.29
C VAL A 20 -4.37 7.99 -7.59
N GLY A 21 -3.53 7.05 -8.02
CA GLY A 21 -2.16 7.28 -8.45
C GLY A 21 -1.23 7.80 -7.34
N LEU A 22 0.03 8.00 -7.70
CA LEU A 22 1.12 8.45 -6.82
C LEU A 22 1.68 9.81 -7.28
N PRO A 23 2.14 10.69 -6.37
CA PRO A 23 2.66 11.99 -6.75
C PRO A 23 4.00 11.80 -7.50
N ASN A 24 4.17 12.47 -8.65
CA ASN A 24 5.43 12.42 -9.38
C ASN A 24 6.41 13.44 -8.77
N THR A 25 7.06 13.06 -7.67
CA THR A 25 7.96 13.92 -6.90
C THR A 25 9.26 13.20 -6.53
N PRO A 26 10.33 13.95 -6.22
CA PRO A 26 11.58 13.36 -5.74
C PRO A 26 11.40 12.50 -4.48
N ALA A 27 10.50 12.88 -3.56
CA ALA A 27 10.22 12.12 -2.35
C ALA A 27 9.60 10.76 -2.67
N MET A 28 8.60 10.73 -3.56
CA MET A 28 7.96 9.48 -3.97
C MET A 28 8.92 8.57 -4.72
N LEU A 29 9.75 9.11 -5.62
CA LEU A 29 10.77 8.32 -6.30
C LEU A 29 11.80 7.75 -5.30
N LYS A 30 12.14 8.49 -4.23
CA LYS A 30 12.99 7.98 -3.14
C LYS A 30 12.30 6.84 -2.38
N VAL A 31 11.00 6.96 -2.10
CA VAL A 31 10.20 5.89 -1.48
C VAL A 31 10.23 4.61 -2.34
N LEU A 32 10.05 4.72 -3.66
CA LEU A 32 10.15 3.56 -4.57
C LEU A 32 11.55 2.94 -4.57
N ARG A 33 12.61 3.76 -4.59
CA ARG A 33 14.01 3.29 -4.52
C ARG A 33 14.37 2.55 -3.24
N LEU A 34 13.71 2.89 -2.13
CA LEU A 34 13.96 2.24 -0.84
C LEU A 34 13.18 0.93 -0.70
N GLN A 35 11.99 0.84 -1.31
CA GLN A 35 11.12 -0.33 -1.20
C GLN A 35 11.38 -1.40 -2.27
N PHE A 36 11.93 -1.03 -3.43
CA PHE A 36 12.26 -1.93 -4.52
C PHE A 36 13.76 -1.97 -4.79
N THR A 37 14.32 -3.15 -5.01
CA THR A 37 15.56 -3.27 -5.80
C THR A 37 15.26 -3.04 -7.30
N PRO A 38 16.27 -2.77 -8.14
CA PRO A 38 16.06 -2.68 -9.58
C PRO A 38 15.38 -3.93 -10.17
N GLU A 39 15.79 -5.12 -9.74
CA GLU A 39 15.22 -6.39 -10.21
C GLU A 39 13.76 -6.56 -9.76
N GLU A 40 13.42 -6.10 -8.54
CA GLU A 40 12.05 -6.11 -8.03
C GLU A 40 11.17 -5.10 -8.77
N ALA A 41 11.71 -3.93 -9.13
CA ALA A 41 11.00 -2.94 -9.94
C ALA A 41 10.72 -3.46 -11.37
N GLU A 42 11.68 -4.15 -11.98
CA GLU A 42 11.53 -4.82 -13.27
C GLU A 42 10.44 -5.89 -13.22
N LEU A 43 10.43 -6.66 -12.13
CA LEU A 43 9.41 -7.67 -11.88
C LEU A 43 8.04 -7.04 -11.68
N ALA A 44 7.95 -5.95 -10.92
CA ALA A 44 6.71 -5.20 -10.68
C ALA A 44 6.10 -4.68 -12.00
N LEU A 45 6.92 -4.16 -12.91
CA LEU A 45 6.48 -3.70 -14.24
C LEU A 45 5.89 -4.83 -15.09
N LYS A 46 6.42 -6.05 -14.98
CA LYS A 46 5.89 -7.22 -15.69
C LYS A 46 4.59 -7.73 -15.08
N ILE A 47 4.36 -7.53 -13.78
CA ILE A 47 3.18 -8.03 -13.06
C ILE A 47 2.01 -7.05 -13.14
N GLY A 48 2.24 -5.78 -12.84
CA GLY A 48 1.21 -4.73 -12.79
C GLY A 48 0.24 -4.85 -11.61
N LEU A 49 -0.79 -4.00 -11.58
CA LEU A 49 -1.80 -3.96 -10.51
C LEU A 49 -2.88 -5.03 -10.69
N THR A 50 -3.11 -5.48 -11.93
CA THR A 50 -4.04 -6.59 -12.21
C THR A 50 -3.51 -7.91 -11.65
N GLY A 51 -2.20 -8.12 -11.72
CA GLY A 51 -1.54 -9.33 -11.23
C GLY A 51 -1.89 -10.60 -11.98
N GLY A 52 -1.69 -11.73 -11.31
CA GLY A 52 -2.03 -13.06 -11.80
C GLY A 52 -1.68 -14.16 -10.81
N THR A 53 -2.11 -15.38 -11.12
CA THR A 53 -1.69 -16.59 -10.37
C THR A 53 -0.21 -16.89 -10.61
N LEU A 54 0.42 -17.65 -9.72
CA LEU A 54 1.83 -18.02 -9.85
C LEU A 54 2.14 -18.69 -11.20
N ASP A 55 1.23 -19.53 -11.68
CA ASP A 55 1.34 -20.22 -12.97
C ASP A 55 1.32 -19.26 -14.16
N GLN A 56 0.38 -18.31 -14.16
CA GLN A 56 0.28 -17.29 -15.21
C GLN A 56 1.51 -16.38 -15.20
N LEU A 57 1.97 -15.97 -14.02
CA LEU A 57 3.12 -15.09 -13.88
C LEU A 57 4.42 -15.79 -14.27
N SER A 58 4.63 -17.03 -13.83
CA SER A 58 5.78 -17.85 -14.21
C SER A 58 5.86 -18.03 -15.73
N ALA A 59 4.75 -18.36 -16.38
CA ALA A 59 4.68 -18.49 -17.84
C ALA A 59 4.95 -17.15 -18.57
N LYS A 60 4.40 -16.04 -18.05
CA LYS A 60 4.59 -14.69 -18.63
C LYS A 60 6.02 -14.19 -18.48
N ILE A 61 6.66 -14.45 -17.34
CA ILE A 61 7.98 -13.91 -16.98
C ILE A 61 9.11 -14.83 -17.47
N GLY A 62 8.83 -16.12 -17.65
CA GLY A 62 9.83 -17.14 -18.01
C GLY A 62 10.73 -17.54 -16.85
N MET A 63 10.23 -17.44 -15.61
CA MET A 63 10.96 -17.79 -14.39
C MET A 63 10.38 -19.05 -13.75
N ASP A 64 11.22 -19.87 -13.12
CA ASP A 64 10.79 -21.02 -12.33
C ASP A 64 9.76 -20.61 -11.25
N LYS A 65 8.76 -21.46 -11.01
CA LYS A 65 7.67 -21.16 -10.08
C LYS A 65 8.16 -20.97 -8.65
N GLU A 66 9.07 -21.81 -8.18
CA GLU A 66 9.57 -21.74 -6.81
C GLU A 66 10.50 -20.54 -6.60
N GLU A 67 11.32 -20.23 -7.60
CA GLU A 67 12.12 -19.01 -7.59
C GLU A 67 11.25 -17.75 -7.57
N LEU A 68 10.26 -17.67 -8.48
CA LEU A 68 9.34 -16.54 -8.56
C LEU A 68 8.58 -16.37 -7.26
N ARG A 69 8.02 -17.45 -6.71
CA ARG A 69 7.31 -17.45 -5.43
C ARG A 69 8.16 -16.83 -4.32
N LYS A 70 9.42 -17.24 -4.18
CA LYS A 70 10.32 -16.67 -3.15
C LYS A 70 10.53 -15.17 -3.34
N LYS A 71 10.73 -14.69 -4.57
CA LYS A 71 10.89 -13.25 -4.85
C LYS A 71 9.62 -12.47 -4.51
N LEU A 72 8.45 -12.98 -4.89
CA LEU A 72 7.17 -12.34 -4.60
C LEU A 72 6.88 -12.27 -3.09
N TRP A 73 7.28 -13.29 -2.32
CA TRP A 73 7.21 -13.27 -0.86
C TRP A 73 8.12 -12.21 -0.24
N VAL A 74 9.34 -12.02 -0.74
CA VAL A 74 10.22 -10.94 -0.26
C VAL A 74 9.61 -9.57 -0.56
N MET A 75 9.03 -9.39 -1.75
CA MET A 75 8.32 -8.15 -2.08
C MET A 75 7.09 -7.93 -1.19
N ALA A 76 6.37 -9.01 -0.85
CA ALA A 76 5.23 -8.91 0.07
C ALA A 76 5.67 -8.52 1.48
N ASP A 77 6.76 -9.11 1.96
CA ASP A 77 7.36 -8.81 3.25
C ASP A 77 7.79 -7.34 3.38
N LYS A 78 8.29 -6.75 2.28
CA LYS A 78 8.63 -5.34 2.15
C LYS A 78 7.42 -4.40 2.00
N GLY A 79 6.23 -4.94 1.76
CA GLY A 79 5.03 -4.15 1.49
C GLY A 79 4.92 -3.62 0.06
N THR A 80 5.39 -4.36 -0.94
CA THR A 80 5.27 -3.97 -2.37
C THR A 80 4.49 -4.96 -3.24
N MET A 81 4.18 -6.14 -2.70
CA MET A 81 3.41 -7.18 -3.38
C MET A 81 2.25 -7.66 -2.52
N TRP A 82 1.04 -7.60 -3.07
CA TRP A 82 -0.13 -8.23 -2.49
C TRP A 82 -0.14 -9.71 -2.88
N ILE A 83 -0.31 -10.59 -1.90
CA ILE A 83 -0.57 -12.02 -2.09
C ILE A 83 -1.97 -12.26 -1.50
N ASP A 84 -2.91 -12.66 -2.35
CA ASP A 84 -4.28 -12.90 -1.88
C ASP A 84 -4.29 -13.86 -0.68
N PRO A 85 -4.78 -13.44 0.50
CA PRO A 85 -4.80 -14.28 1.69
C PRO A 85 -5.74 -15.48 1.57
N ARG A 86 -6.61 -15.53 0.55
CA ARG A 86 -7.64 -16.56 0.41
C ARG A 86 -7.32 -17.50 -0.76
N GLY A 87 -7.28 -18.79 -0.44
CA GLY A 87 -7.26 -19.88 -1.41
C GLY A 87 -5.89 -20.52 -1.63
N GLU A 88 -5.91 -21.69 -2.26
CA GLU A 88 -4.71 -22.50 -2.54
C GLU A 88 -3.89 -21.95 -3.73
N ASN A 89 -4.50 -21.10 -4.56
CA ASN A 89 -3.88 -20.50 -5.74
C ASN A 89 -4.08 -18.97 -5.72
N PRO A 90 -3.31 -18.25 -4.88
CA PRO A 90 -3.52 -16.83 -4.67
C PRO A 90 -3.14 -15.99 -5.90
N VAL A 91 -3.79 -14.84 -6.03
CA VAL A 91 -3.39 -13.81 -6.99
C VAL A 91 -2.27 -12.96 -6.38
N TYR A 92 -1.21 -12.76 -7.16
CA TYR A 92 -0.08 -11.90 -6.83
C TYR A 92 -0.18 -10.62 -7.66
N ARG A 93 -0.19 -9.46 -7.01
CA ARG A 93 -0.26 -8.16 -7.71
C ARG A 93 0.57 -7.09 -7.00
N VAL A 94 1.10 -6.15 -7.77
CA VAL A 94 1.80 -4.99 -7.21
C VAL A 94 0.81 -4.12 -6.45
N LEU A 95 1.24 -3.54 -5.32
CA LEU A 95 0.41 -2.61 -4.57
C LEU A 95 0.21 -1.29 -5.32
N GLY A 96 -1.01 -0.76 -5.26
CA GLY A 96 -1.38 0.53 -5.83
C GLY A 96 -0.97 1.71 -4.94
N ALA A 97 -1.66 2.84 -5.07
CA ALA A 97 -1.36 4.04 -4.32
C ALA A 97 -1.74 3.93 -2.83
N ALA A 98 -2.97 3.53 -2.52
CA ALA A 98 -3.52 3.54 -1.15
C ALA A 98 -4.64 2.50 -0.92
N ALA A 99 -4.93 2.24 0.36
CA ALA A 99 -6.04 1.45 0.93
C ALA A 99 -6.08 -0.08 0.63
N PRO A 100 -5.00 -0.85 0.84
CA PRO A 100 -3.64 -0.46 1.22
C PRO A 100 -2.73 -0.27 0.00
N GLY A 101 -1.74 0.63 0.10
CA GLY A 101 -0.82 0.88 -1.02
C GLY A 101 0.57 1.39 -0.67
N LEU A 102 1.34 1.74 -1.69
CA LEU A 102 2.76 2.13 -1.60
C LEU A 102 2.99 3.41 -0.77
N ILE A 103 1.94 4.18 -0.48
CA ILE A 103 2.00 5.37 0.38
C ILE A 103 1.96 5.05 1.88
N GLU A 104 1.84 3.78 2.27
CA GLU A 104 1.63 3.39 3.66
C GLU A 104 2.21 2.02 4.05
N THR A 105 2.19 1.06 3.13
CA THR A 105 2.47 -0.36 3.41
C THR A 105 3.86 -0.65 3.93
N GLY A 106 4.88 0.07 3.46
CA GLY A 106 6.25 -0.07 3.95
C GLY A 106 6.42 0.23 5.45
N MET A 107 5.46 0.88 6.11
CA MET A 107 5.56 1.31 7.52
C MET A 107 4.56 0.61 8.46
N PHE A 108 3.65 -0.25 7.97
CA PHE A 108 2.67 -0.93 8.84
C PHE A 108 3.31 -1.88 9.86
N GLY A 109 4.44 -2.48 9.49
CA GLY A 109 5.20 -3.40 10.33
C GLY A 109 6.16 -2.71 11.30
N ASN A 110 6.12 -1.39 11.45
CA ASN A 110 7.11 -0.60 12.18
C ASN A 110 8.52 -0.69 11.55
N ILE A 111 9.58 -0.33 12.28
CA ILE A 111 10.97 -0.44 11.82
C ILE A 111 11.42 -1.91 11.79
N ARG A 112 11.56 -2.46 10.59
CA ARG A 112 11.92 -3.86 10.30
C ARG A 112 13.21 -3.98 9.50
N PHE A 113 13.50 -3.02 8.63
CA PHE A 113 14.65 -3.00 7.74
C PHE A 113 15.59 -1.83 8.04
N PRO A 114 16.90 -1.96 7.73
CA PRO A 114 17.87 -0.89 7.98
C PRO A 114 17.55 0.45 7.30
N TYR A 115 16.76 0.42 6.21
CA TYR A 115 16.37 1.60 5.47
C TYR A 115 15.07 2.27 5.96
N ASP A 116 14.38 1.69 6.95
CA ASP A 116 13.02 2.13 7.31
C ASP A 116 12.95 3.53 7.90
N VAL A 117 14.00 3.97 8.59
CA VAL A 117 14.07 5.35 9.10
C VAL A 117 14.07 6.36 7.94
N GLU A 118 14.85 6.08 6.88
CA GLU A 118 14.90 6.94 5.69
C GLU A 118 13.65 6.79 4.82
N LEU A 119 13.08 5.60 4.76
CA LEU A 119 11.80 5.33 4.10
C LEU A 119 10.69 6.13 4.77
N GLY A 120 10.56 6.07 6.10
CA GLY A 120 9.59 6.82 6.88
C GLY A 120 9.68 8.32 6.68
N LYS A 121 10.89 8.91 6.72
CA LYS A 121 11.08 10.34 6.42
C LYS A 121 10.64 10.71 5.01
N SER A 122 10.99 9.89 4.03
CA SER A 122 10.62 10.12 2.62
C SER A 122 9.12 9.95 2.40
N LEU A 123 8.51 8.97 3.08
CA LEU A 123 7.07 8.71 3.09
C LEU A 123 6.30 9.87 3.70
N HIS A 124 6.78 10.49 4.77
CA HIS A 124 6.10 11.65 5.36
C HIS A 124 5.89 12.76 4.31
N GLN A 125 6.97 13.12 3.60
CA GLN A 125 6.89 14.10 2.52
C GLN A 125 6.01 13.61 1.36
N ALA A 126 6.18 12.36 0.94
CA ALA A 126 5.40 11.78 -0.16
C ALA A 126 3.89 11.74 0.14
N VAL A 127 3.48 11.46 1.38
CA VAL A 127 2.08 11.48 1.82
C VAL A 127 1.49 12.89 1.73
N VAL A 128 2.23 13.91 2.16
CA VAL A 128 1.79 15.33 2.06
C VAL A 128 1.63 15.75 0.60
N GLU A 129 2.58 15.38 -0.25
CA GLU A 129 2.54 15.67 -1.68
C GLU A 129 1.43 14.89 -2.39
N TRP A 130 1.23 13.62 -2.03
CA TRP A 130 0.14 12.80 -2.54
C TRP A 130 -1.22 13.38 -2.15
N ALA A 131 -1.37 13.82 -0.91
CA ALA A 131 -2.60 14.47 -0.45
C ALA A 131 -2.91 15.72 -1.29
N ARG A 132 -1.91 16.60 -1.46
CA ARG A 132 -2.03 17.85 -2.21
C ARG A 132 -2.26 17.63 -3.71
N ASP A 133 -1.48 16.73 -4.33
CA ASP A 133 -1.36 16.64 -5.78
C ASP A 133 -2.26 15.57 -6.41
N LYS A 134 -2.71 14.59 -5.61
CA LYS A 134 -3.60 13.51 -6.05
C LYS A 134 -4.92 13.54 -5.29
N LEU A 135 -4.91 13.22 -3.99
CA LEU A 135 -6.11 12.97 -3.19
C LEU A 135 -7.11 14.13 -3.23
N CYS A 136 -6.67 15.36 -2.95
CA CYS A 136 -7.52 16.55 -2.94
C CYS A 136 -8.00 16.99 -4.34
N LYS A 137 -7.45 16.41 -5.41
CA LYS A 137 -7.84 16.69 -6.80
C LYS A 137 -8.70 15.57 -7.40
N LEU A 138 -9.02 14.52 -6.63
CA LEU A 138 -9.91 13.47 -7.09
C LEU A 138 -11.30 14.05 -7.33
N GLY A 139 -11.88 13.73 -8.49
CA GLY A 139 -13.25 14.12 -8.85
C GLY A 139 -14.34 13.28 -8.18
N PHE A 140 -14.00 12.48 -7.17
CA PHE A 140 -14.91 11.59 -6.46
C PHE A 140 -14.50 11.44 -4.99
N PRO A 141 -15.43 11.08 -4.08
CA PRO A 141 -15.12 10.92 -2.66
C PRO A 141 -14.29 9.64 -2.43
N PHE A 142 -12.98 9.77 -2.23
CA PHE A 142 -12.09 8.63 -1.96
C PHE A 142 -12.09 8.18 -0.50
N ALA A 143 -12.18 9.13 0.45
CA ALA A 143 -12.23 8.86 1.88
C ALA A 143 -13.54 9.42 2.46
N PRO A 144 -14.68 8.74 2.25
CA PRO A 144 -15.94 9.19 2.81
C PRO A 144 -15.86 9.20 4.35
N ILE A 145 -16.48 10.19 4.97
CA ILE A 145 -16.64 10.23 6.42
C ILE A 145 -17.84 9.35 6.76
N TRP A 146 -17.62 8.33 7.58
CA TRP A 146 -18.69 7.46 8.07
C TRP A 146 -19.30 8.10 9.30
N ALA A 147 -20.62 8.33 9.26
CA ALA A 147 -21.34 8.86 10.39
C ALA A 147 -21.45 7.82 11.51
N HIS A 148 -21.48 8.28 12.75
CA HIS A 148 -21.75 7.40 13.88
C HIS A 148 -23.16 6.78 13.72
N PRO A 149 -23.38 5.49 14.06
CA PRO A 149 -24.68 4.85 13.90
C PRO A 149 -25.87 5.57 14.57
N TRP A 150 -25.61 6.44 15.55
CA TRP A 150 -26.63 7.25 16.25
C TRP A 150 -27.04 8.53 15.53
N VAL A 151 -26.35 8.91 14.45
CA VAL A 151 -26.59 10.14 13.68
C VAL A 151 -26.68 9.86 12.18
N LEU A 152 -26.99 8.62 11.80
CA LEU A 152 -27.24 8.28 10.40
C LEU A 152 -28.49 9.01 9.89
N PRO A 153 -28.47 9.58 8.67
CA PRO A 153 -29.66 10.17 8.08
C PRO A 153 -30.71 9.09 7.77
N GLU A 154 -31.98 9.50 7.60
CA GLU A 154 -33.10 8.57 7.37
C GLU A 154 -32.96 7.75 6.07
N ASP A 155 -32.22 8.27 5.08
CA ASP A 155 -31.94 7.63 3.80
C ASP A 155 -30.60 6.88 3.76
N ALA A 156 -29.92 6.73 4.90
CA ALA A 156 -28.67 5.98 4.98
C ALA A 156 -28.87 4.52 4.56
N LYS A 157 -27.99 4.03 3.70
CA LYS A 157 -27.94 2.64 3.27
C LYS A 157 -27.24 1.77 4.32
N PRO A 158 -27.50 0.45 4.33
CA PRO A 158 -26.81 -0.47 5.23
C PRO A 158 -25.28 -0.38 5.14
N GLU A 159 -24.73 -0.16 3.95
CA GLU A 159 -23.28 -0.05 3.74
C GLU A 159 -22.69 1.25 4.32
N GLU A 160 -23.50 2.26 4.61
CA GLU A 160 -23.08 3.53 5.23
C GLU A 160 -23.05 3.45 6.77
N ASN A 161 -23.58 2.37 7.35
CA ASN A 161 -23.50 2.08 8.77
C ASN A 161 -22.24 1.26 9.09
N ILE A 162 -21.23 1.91 9.66
CA ILE A 162 -19.96 1.24 9.97
C ILE A 162 -20.13 0.05 10.93
N ALA A 163 -21.05 0.14 11.90
CA ALA A 163 -21.25 -0.95 12.85
C ALA A 163 -21.84 -2.19 12.17
N GLU A 164 -22.77 -2.03 11.21
CA GLU A 164 -23.30 -3.15 10.44
C GLU A 164 -22.26 -3.71 9.47
N PHE A 165 -21.50 -2.86 8.78
CA PHE A 165 -20.39 -3.29 7.91
C PHE A 165 -19.37 -4.14 8.69
N LEU A 166 -19.00 -3.70 9.89
CA LEU A 166 -18.02 -4.37 10.73
C LEU A 166 -18.50 -5.73 11.27
N LYS A 167 -19.80 -5.93 11.50
CA LYS A 167 -20.35 -7.23 11.92
C LYS A 167 -20.14 -8.34 10.90
N GLY A 168 -20.06 -7.98 9.61
CA GLY A 168 -19.80 -8.93 8.52
C GLY A 168 -18.33 -9.32 8.36
N GLN A 169 -17.41 -8.70 9.10
CA GLN A 169 -15.98 -8.96 8.99
C GLN A 169 -15.57 -10.11 9.92
N ASP A 170 -14.81 -11.06 9.37
CA ASP A 170 -14.41 -12.30 10.05
C ASP A 170 -13.01 -12.23 10.68
N TYR A 171 -12.23 -11.20 10.34
CA TYR A 171 -10.85 -11.05 10.75
C TYR A 171 -10.49 -9.57 10.94
N PHE A 172 -9.72 -9.30 11.97
CA PHE A 172 -9.25 -7.96 12.32
C PHE A 172 -7.78 -8.01 12.70
N SER A 173 -7.05 -6.96 12.34
CA SER A 173 -5.67 -6.77 12.77
C SER A 173 -5.40 -5.30 13.09
N VAL A 174 -4.41 -5.07 13.93
CA VAL A 174 -3.93 -3.74 14.28
C VAL A 174 -2.47 -3.64 13.87
N SER A 175 -2.16 -2.65 13.05
CA SER A 175 -0.82 -2.33 12.58
C SER A 175 -0.34 -1.00 13.15
N SER A 176 0.97 -0.74 13.04
CA SER A 176 1.51 0.58 13.35
C SER A 176 0.95 1.61 12.36
N CYS A 177 0.55 2.78 12.84
CA CYS A 177 0.04 3.85 11.98
C CYS A 177 1.19 4.43 11.12
N PRO A 178 1.18 4.21 9.81
CA PRO A 178 2.30 4.56 8.94
C PRO A 178 2.45 6.07 8.80
N CYS A 179 1.34 6.81 8.79
CA CYS A 179 1.33 8.28 8.76
C CYS A 179 1.89 8.88 10.06
N ARG A 180 1.57 8.28 11.21
CA ARG A 180 2.08 8.74 12.51
C ARG A 180 3.56 8.40 12.64
N LEU A 181 3.94 7.16 12.34
CA LEU A 181 5.33 6.71 12.39
C LEU A 181 6.23 7.53 11.46
N SER A 182 5.80 7.75 10.21
CA SER A 182 6.57 8.57 9.26
C SER A 182 6.76 10.00 9.75
N HIS A 183 5.73 10.63 10.33
CA HIS A 183 5.86 11.94 10.97
C HIS A 183 6.79 11.92 12.18
N TRP A 184 6.70 10.91 13.06
CA TRP A 184 7.59 10.75 14.22
C TRP A 184 9.07 10.68 13.81
N LEU A 185 9.37 9.95 12.72
CA LEU A 185 10.72 9.82 12.19
C LEU A 185 11.22 11.10 11.51
N ASN A 186 10.31 11.89 10.95
CA ASN A 186 10.63 13.15 10.27
C ASN A 186 10.80 14.33 11.23
N ASP A 187 9.94 14.44 12.24
CA ASP A 187 10.00 15.48 13.27
C ASP A 187 9.80 14.87 14.68
N PRO A 188 10.86 14.26 15.25
CA PRO A 188 10.77 13.61 16.55
C PRO A 188 10.52 14.58 17.72
N GLY A 189 10.78 15.88 17.51
CA GLY A 189 10.56 16.91 18.53
C GLY A 189 9.12 17.44 18.58
N HIS A 190 8.37 17.29 17.49
CA HIS A 190 7.03 17.83 17.35
C HIS A 190 6.03 16.77 16.87
N HIS A 191 6.02 15.60 17.51
CA HIS A 191 5.13 14.52 17.12
C HIS A 191 3.95 14.30 18.09
N CYS A 192 2.85 13.77 17.56
CA CYS A 192 1.70 13.30 18.33
C CYS A 192 2.12 12.20 19.33
N THR A 193 1.65 12.24 20.59
CA THR A 193 2.02 11.27 21.64
C THR A 193 1.07 10.08 21.78
N HIS A 194 0.07 9.95 20.89
CA HIS A 194 -0.88 8.84 20.90
C HIS A 194 -0.22 7.54 20.37
N MET A 195 -0.69 6.38 20.86
CA MET A 195 -0.17 5.04 20.54
C MET A 195 0.04 4.77 19.04
N LEU A 196 1.11 4.08 18.65
CA LEU A 196 1.36 3.78 17.22
C LEU A 196 0.43 2.69 16.70
N GLU A 197 0.07 1.72 17.53
CA GLU A 197 -0.77 0.56 17.20
C GLU A 197 -2.26 0.98 17.12
N THR A 198 -2.61 1.75 16.09
CA THR A 198 -3.96 2.30 15.90
C THR A 198 -4.50 2.11 14.49
N CYS A 199 -3.73 1.58 13.56
CA CYS A 199 -4.23 1.34 12.21
C CYS A 199 -5.02 0.03 12.21
N LEU A 200 -6.34 0.13 12.19
CA LEU A 200 -7.25 -1.01 12.23
C LEU A 200 -7.59 -1.46 10.80
N HIS A 201 -7.48 -2.75 10.58
CA HIS A 201 -7.82 -3.38 9.30
C HIS A 201 -8.85 -4.48 9.54
N SER A 202 -9.70 -4.72 8.55
CA SER A 202 -10.66 -5.82 8.55
C SER A 202 -10.54 -6.71 7.30
N GLY A 203 -11.05 -7.93 7.38
CA GLY A 203 -11.17 -8.85 6.26
C GLY A 203 -9.83 -9.26 5.63
N GLU A 204 -9.73 -9.21 4.31
CA GLU A 204 -8.56 -9.67 3.57
C GLU A 204 -7.31 -8.85 3.86
N ALA A 205 -7.44 -7.52 3.93
CA ALA A 205 -6.33 -6.64 4.31
C ALA A 205 -5.78 -7.05 5.68
N ALA A 206 -6.67 -7.27 6.65
CA ALA A 206 -6.27 -7.69 7.99
C ALA A 206 -5.49 -9.02 8.00
N ARG A 207 -5.89 -9.98 7.17
CA ARG A 207 -5.19 -11.27 7.02
C ARG A 207 -3.84 -11.10 6.37
N TRP A 208 -3.73 -10.26 5.34
CA TRP A 208 -2.47 -10.00 4.65
C TRP A 208 -1.43 -9.34 5.57
N PHE A 209 -1.82 -8.41 6.44
CA PHE A 209 -0.89 -7.71 7.33
C PHE A 209 -0.25 -8.55 8.44
N VAL A 210 -0.75 -9.77 8.67
CA VAL A 210 -0.28 -10.65 9.76
C VAL A 210 0.24 -11.99 9.24
N GLN A 211 0.43 -12.11 7.93
CA GLN A 211 1.07 -13.26 7.29
C GLN A 211 2.58 -13.30 7.54
#